data_AF-A0A2D1SRQ5-F1
#
_entry.id   AF-A0A2D1SRQ5-F1
#
_cell.length_a   1.000
_cell.length_b   1.000
_cell.length_c   1.000
_cell.angle_alpha   90.00
_cell.angle_beta   90.00
_cell.angle_gamma   90.00
#
_symmetry.space_group_name_H-M   'P 1'
#
loop_
_entity.id
_entity.type
_entity.pdbx_description
1 polymer ?
#
loop_
_entity_poly.entity_id
_entity_poly.type
_entity_poly.pdbx_seq_one_letter_code
_entity_poly.pdbx_strand_id
1 'polypeptide(L)'
;MGRVQTYITLDVEAALIRGKQYIIEIGAVKWLPDGSTETFTQLIQPYKFKKLNAHIQQLTGITTEQLVDAPSFKEAFYRFKRWCKNDYLILTFGEFDRKVLEEELTRNYMNKECLYPMVDFQQKYMIANAIKEQPSLAGLMAQLGLTNETQHRALADAWSLLRIFQQVNGEVLIQQQQTKNFLLLLTNFRMLEETYELVISTTDCSIEHGHIQTHRMETYREELPFTVSHQVRTNADGEKETVEVIKISPSNNAKTFLQDISESVHGRILISRSPLRSISKILKLHQVTLPKTEVMTLVNLLKNENYVAKFNLIDETTHAYESKIVRLLNKFEQPIIEEFHKRALLEEVMVEV
;
A
#
# COMPACT_ATOMS: atom_id res chain seq x y z
N MET A 1 8.22 -27.45 -15.29
CA MET A 1 6.85 -27.16 -15.75
C MET A 1 6.85 -25.74 -16.29
N GLY A 2 6.25 -25.51 -17.46
CA GLY A 2 6.18 -24.17 -18.04
C GLY A 2 5.29 -23.25 -17.20
N ARG A 3 5.47 -21.94 -17.34
CA ARG A 3 4.59 -20.94 -16.72
C ARG A 3 3.17 -21.11 -17.27
N VAL A 4 2.15 -20.98 -16.43
CA VAL A 4 0.73 -21.05 -16.81
C VAL A 4 0.00 -19.70 -16.72
N GLN A 5 0.57 -18.76 -15.95
CA GLN A 5 -0.02 -17.43 -15.71
C GLN A 5 0.48 -16.38 -16.71
N THR A 6 -0.40 -15.49 -17.13
CA THR A 6 -0.01 -14.25 -17.84
C THR A 6 0.27 -13.14 -16.84
N TYR A 7 1.41 -12.46 -16.98
CA TYR A 7 1.75 -11.28 -16.19
C TYR A 7 1.73 -10.02 -17.06
N ILE A 8 1.22 -8.91 -16.54
CA ILE A 8 1.26 -7.61 -17.19
C ILE A 8 2.00 -6.65 -16.28
N THR A 9 3.21 -6.24 -16.64
CA THR A 9 3.85 -5.10 -15.95
C THR A 9 3.25 -3.81 -16.47
N LEU A 10 2.91 -2.91 -15.56
CA LEU A 10 2.18 -1.68 -15.84
C LEU A 10 2.85 -0.51 -15.12
N ASP A 11 3.00 0.59 -15.85
CA ASP A 11 3.44 1.87 -15.34
C ASP A 11 2.58 2.98 -15.95
N VAL A 12 2.34 4.07 -15.20
CA VAL A 12 1.65 5.25 -15.72
C VAL A 12 2.41 6.53 -15.45
N GLU A 13 2.50 7.38 -16.46
CA GLU A 13 2.92 8.76 -16.25
C GLU A 13 1.70 9.62 -15.94
N ALA A 14 1.85 10.53 -14.97
CA ALA A 14 0.76 11.39 -14.52
C ALA A 14 1.20 12.86 -14.36
N ALA A 15 0.25 13.76 -14.61
CA ALA A 15 0.42 15.19 -14.43
C ALA A 15 -0.50 15.74 -13.33
N LEU A 16 0.05 16.58 -12.46
CA LEU A 16 -0.72 17.30 -11.46
C LEU A 16 -1.42 18.52 -12.10
N ILE A 17 -2.75 18.45 -12.24
CA ILE A 17 -3.57 19.52 -12.82
C ILE A 17 -4.59 19.96 -11.77
N ARG A 18 -4.48 21.20 -11.30
CA ARG A 18 -5.37 21.80 -10.29
C ARG A 18 -5.51 20.93 -9.04
N GLY A 19 -4.38 20.44 -8.54
CA GLY A 19 -4.32 19.63 -7.31
C GLY A 19 -4.80 18.18 -7.46
N LYS A 20 -5.04 17.71 -8.68
CA LYS A 20 -5.42 16.32 -8.96
C LYS A 20 -4.48 15.68 -9.97
N GLN A 21 -4.13 14.42 -9.78
CA GLN A 21 -3.37 13.64 -10.76
C GLN A 21 -4.28 13.30 -11.95
N TYR A 22 -3.71 13.31 -13.14
CA TYR A 22 -4.33 12.83 -14.38
C TYR A 22 -3.28 12.04 -15.16
N ILE A 23 -3.67 10.86 -15.65
CA ILE A 23 -2.78 10.01 -16.45
C ILE A 23 -2.56 10.65 -17.82
N ILE A 24 -1.29 10.70 -18.24
CA ILE A 24 -0.83 11.22 -19.54
C ILE A 24 -0.20 10.14 -20.43
N GLU A 25 0.23 9.01 -19.86
CA GLU A 25 0.70 7.85 -20.61
C GLU A 25 0.36 6.58 -19.83
N ILE A 26 -0.05 5.53 -20.54
CA ILE A 26 -0.07 4.15 -20.02
C ILE A 26 0.97 3.35 -20.80
N GLY A 27 1.85 2.65 -20.10
CA GLY A 27 2.82 1.73 -20.67
C GLY A 27 2.70 0.36 -20.01
N ALA A 28 2.67 -0.70 -20.82
CA ALA A 28 2.54 -2.05 -20.31
C ALA A 28 3.25 -3.09 -21.18
N VAL A 29 3.77 -4.13 -20.51
CA VAL A 29 4.34 -5.31 -21.16
C VAL A 29 3.62 -6.55 -20.64
N LYS A 30 3.03 -7.32 -21.54
CA LYS A 30 2.39 -8.59 -21.25
C LYS A 30 3.36 -9.72 -21.54
N TRP A 31 3.58 -10.58 -20.55
CA TRP A 31 4.45 -11.73 -20.64
C TRP A 31 3.62 -13.02 -20.55
N LEU A 32 3.54 -13.73 -21.67
CA LEU A 32 2.65 -14.86 -21.88
C LEU A 32 3.28 -16.18 -21.38
N PRO A 33 2.45 -17.20 -21.06
CA PRO A 33 2.90 -18.53 -20.62
C PRO A 33 3.98 -19.18 -21.49
N ASP A 34 3.90 -18.98 -22.81
CA ASP A 34 4.85 -19.50 -23.80
C ASP A 34 6.19 -18.74 -23.87
N GLY A 35 6.33 -17.68 -23.07
CA GLY A 35 7.51 -16.83 -22.99
C GLY A 35 7.48 -15.62 -23.93
N SER A 36 6.50 -15.52 -24.83
CA SER A 36 6.36 -14.39 -25.73
C SER A 36 5.90 -13.12 -25.00
N THR A 37 6.15 -11.96 -25.60
CA THR A 37 5.81 -10.66 -25.02
C THR A 37 5.01 -9.80 -26.00
N GLU A 38 3.96 -9.15 -25.50
CA GLU A 38 3.22 -8.11 -26.20
C GLU A 38 3.41 -6.77 -25.47
N THR A 39 3.38 -5.65 -26.18
CA THR A 39 3.48 -4.31 -25.58
C THR A 39 2.25 -3.46 -25.86
N PHE A 40 1.99 -2.53 -24.94
CA PHE A 40 0.98 -1.50 -25.10
C PHE A 40 1.56 -0.16 -24.62
N THR A 41 1.39 0.89 -25.43
CA THR A 41 1.64 2.27 -25.02
C THR A 41 0.58 3.18 -25.59
N GLN A 42 0.09 4.12 -24.79
CA GLN A 42 -0.89 5.09 -25.23
C GLN A 42 -0.71 6.39 -24.45
N LEU A 43 -0.39 7.47 -25.16
CA LEU A 43 -0.53 8.83 -24.64
C LEU A 43 -2.00 9.15 -24.42
N ILE A 44 -2.29 9.99 -23.42
CA ILE A 44 -3.64 10.33 -22.99
C ILE A 44 -3.76 11.84 -22.83
N GLN A 45 -4.79 12.44 -23.43
CA GLN A 45 -5.11 13.83 -23.22
C GLN A 45 -5.89 14.01 -21.91
N PRO A 46 -5.35 14.74 -20.90
CA PRO A 46 -6.10 15.01 -19.68
C PRO A 46 -7.29 15.94 -19.93
N TYR A 47 -8.33 15.82 -19.11
CA TYR A 47 -9.51 16.65 -19.24
C TYR A 47 -9.20 18.14 -18.99
N LYS A 48 -9.64 19.03 -19.91
CA LYS A 48 -9.38 20.49 -19.88
C LYS A 48 -7.89 20.85 -19.88
N PHE A 49 -7.05 19.97 -20.44
CA PHE A 49 -5.62 20.19 -20.60
C PHE A 49 -5.33 21.32 -21.59
N LYS A 50 -4.38 22.20 -21.24
CA LYS A 50 -3.90 23.29 -22.11
C LYS A 50 -2.40 23.25 -22.33
N LYS A 51 -1.63 22.91 -21.30
CA LYS A 51 -0.16 22.89 -21.33
C LYS A 51 0.39 21.96 -20.25
N LEU A 52 1.40 21.16 -20.59
CA LEU A 52 2.14 20.36 -19.62
C LEU A 52 3.16 21.22 -18.88
N ASN A 53 3.34 20.98 -17.58
CA ASN A 53 4.39 21.65 -16.80
C ASN A 53 5.78 21.28 -17.38
N ALA A 54 6.68 22.26 -17.48
CA ALA A 54 8.03 22.06 -18.03
C ALA A 54 8.84 20.99 -17.28
N HIS A 55 8.66 20.87 -15.96
CA HIS A 55 9.30 19.83 -15.17
C HIS A 55 8.85 18.43 -15.60
N ILE A 56 7.54 18.22 -15.82
CA ILE A 56 7.01 16.93 -16.30
C ILE A 56 7.45 16.66 -17.74
N GLN A 57 7.51 17.68 -18.60
CA GLN A 57 8.05 17.53 -19.96
C GLN A 57 9.53 17.11 -19.93
N GLN A 58 10.34 17.71 -19.05
CA GLN A 58 11.75 17.36 -18.90
C GLN A 58 11.92 15.96 -18.31
N LEU A 59 11.08 15.60 -17.33
CA LEU A 59 11.12 14.30 -16.68
C LEU A 59 10.76 13.20 -17.67
N THR A 60 9.62 13.33 -18.36
CA THR A 60 9.05 12.27 -19.20
C THR A 60 9.42 12.35 -20.68
N GLY A 61 9.93 13.49 -21.15
CA GLY A 61 10.12 13.76 -22.57
C GLY A 61 8.81 13.91 -23.38
N ILE A 62 7.64 13.87 -22.72
CA ILE A 62 6.33 14.03 -23.39
C ILE A 62 6.06 15.53 -23.59
N THR A 63 5.76 15.95 -24.82
CA THR A 63 5.46 17.35 -25.12
C THR A 63 3.97 17.68 -24.98
N THR A 64 3.63 18.97 -24.86
CA THR A 64 2.22 19.39 -24.79
C THR A 64 1.48 19.02 -26.07
N GLU A 65 2.12 19.17 -27.22
CA GLU A 65 1.56 18.95 -28.55
C GLU A 65 1.18 17.48 -28.73
N GLN A 66 2.04 16.55 -28.28
CA GLN A 66 1.76 15.12 -28.29
C GLN A 66 0.50 14.76 -27.48
N LEU A 67 0.23 15.46 -26.38
CA LEU A 67 -0.94 15.23 -25.54
C LEU A 67 -2.21 15.89 -26.07
N VAL A 68 -2.11 16.93 -26.90
CA VAL A 68 -3.29 17.61 -27.46
C VAL A 68 -4.02 16.73 -28.47
N ASP A 69 -3.27 15.92 -29.23
CA ASP A 69 -3.82 15.00 -30.25
C ASP A 69 -4.06 13.58 -29.70
N ALA A 70 -3.75 13.34 -28.42
CA ALA A 70 -3.94 12.05 -27.78
C ALA A 70 -5.42 11.76 -27.47
N PRO A 71 -5.83 10.48 -27.44
CA PRO A 71 -7.19 10.12 -27.06
C PRO A 71 -7.51 10.49 -25.61
N SER A 72 -8.81 10.59 -25.31
CA SER A 72 -9.27 10.75 -23.93
C SER A 72 -8.93 9.52 -23.07
N PHE A 73 -8.88 9.70 -21.74
CA PHE A 73 -8.65 8.58 -20.80
C PHE A 73 -9.61 7.41 -21.04
N LYS A 74 -10.91 7.67 -21.25
CA LYS A 74 -11.90 6.61 -21.48
C LYS A 74 -11.57 5.76 -22.70
N GLU A 75 -11.18 6.40 -23.79
CA GLU A 75 -10.84 5.73 -25.04
C GLU A 75 -9.54 4.94 -24.89
N ALA A 76 -8.49 5.58 -24.35
CA ALA A 76 -7.20 4.94 -24.10
C ALA A 76 -7.35 3.71 -23.18
N PHE A 77 -8.11 3.84 -22.11
CA PHE A 77 -8.34 2.76 -21.16
C PHE A 77 -9.20 1.64 -21.73
N TYR A 78 -10.17 1.94 -22.62
CA TYR A 78 -10.92 0.90 -23.32
C TYR A 78 -10.02 0.08 -24.27
N ARG A 79 -9.08 0.75 -24.95
CA ARG A 79 -8.06 0.08 -25.77
C ARG A 79 -7.13 -0.78 -24.90
N PHE A 80 -6.68 -0.26 -23.77
CA PHE A 80 -5.87 -1.01 -22.80
C PHE A 80 -6.60 -2.25 -22.29
N LYS A 81 -7.84 -2.11 -21.80
CA LYS A 81 -8.66 -3.24 -21.35
C LYS A 81 -8.85 -4.30 -22.43
N ARG A 82 -9.14 -3.88 -23.67
CA ARG A 82 -9.27 -4.81 -24.81
C ARG A 82 -7.95 -5.54 -25.11
N TRP A 83 -6.83 -4.84 -24.96
CA TRP A 83 -5.51 -5.43 -25.13
C TRP A 83 -5.18 -6.43 -24.02
N CYS A 84 -5.53 -6.16 -22.75
CA CYS A 84 -5.29 -7.07 -21.62
C CYS A 84 -5.97 -8.45 -21.81
N LYS A 85 -7.18 -8.47 -22.40
CA LYS A 85 -8.06 -9.66 -22.52
C LYS A 85 -8.51 -10.15 -21.13
N ASN A 86 -8.37 -11.44 -20.84
CA ASN A 86 -8.73 -12.08 -19.57
C ASN A 86 -7.51 -12.82 -19.01
N ASP A 87 -7.61 -13.28 -17.76
CA ASP A 87 -6.66 -14.20 -17.11
C ASP A 87 -5.21 -13.67 -17.05
N TYR A 88 -5.05 -12.53 -16.37
CA TYR A 88 -3.75 -11.89 -16.15
C TYR A 88 -3.61 -11.41 -14.70
N LEU A 89 -2.36 -11.24 -14.27
CA LEU A 89 -2.00 -10.56 -13.03
C LEU A 89 -1.19 -9.30 -13.36
N ILE A 90 -1.66 -8.14 -12.91
CA ILE A 90 -0.95 -6.88 -13.12
C ILE A 90 0.14 -6.71 -12.06
N LEU A 91 1.32 -6.27 -12.47
CA LEU A 91 2.46 -5.94 -11.64
C LEU A 91 2.77 -4.45 -11.77
N THR A 92 2.87 -3.74 -10.65
CA THR A 92 3.32 -2.35 -10.59
C THR A 92 4.57 -2.22 -9.74
N PHE A 93 5.26 -1.08 -9.86
CA PHE A 93 6.44 -0.78 -9.03
C PHE A 93 6.09 0.31 -8.00
N GLY A 94 5.34 -0.10 -6.97
CA GLY A 94 4.77 0.79 -5.97
C GLY A 94 3.25 0.94 -6.11
N GLU A 95 2.67 1.62 -5.13
CA GLU A 95 1.22 1.82 -4.99
C GLU A 95 0.68 3.03 -5.80
N PHE A 96 1.57 3.84 -6.40
CA PHE A 96 1.17 5.06 -7.09
C PHE A 96 0.26 4.79 -8.29
N ASP A 97 0.66 3.86 -9.17
CA ASP A 97 -0.07 3.55 -10.40
C ASP A 97 -1.49 3.08 -10.09
N ARG A 98 -1.63 2.17 -9.12
CA ARG A 98 -2.93 1.69 -8.64
C ARG A 98 -3.84 2.84 -8.21
N LYS A 99 -3.32 3.75 -7.36
CA LYS A 99 -4.10 4.88 -6.85
C LYS A 99 -4.57 5.80 -7.98
N VAL A 100 -3.67 6.19 -8.87
CA VAL A 100 -3.99 7.13 -9.95
C VAL A 100 -4.98 6.49 -10.95
N LEU A 101 -4.82 5.20 -11.26
CA LEU A 101 -5.77 4.45 -12.10
C LEU A 101 -7.15 4.34 -11.45
N GLU A 102 -7.23 3.99 -10.17
CA GLU A 102 -8.49 3.93 -9.44
C GLU A 102 -9.20 5.30 -9.40
N GLU A 103 -8.45 6.38 -9.21
CA GLU A 103 -8.97 7.76 -9.21
C GLU A 103 -9.48 8.17 -10.58
N GLU A 104 -8.73 7.90 -11.66
CA GLU A 104 -9.17 8.20 -13.03
C GLU A 104 -10.41 7.39 -13.42
N LEU A 105 -10.47 6.10 -13.09
CA LEU A 105 -11.67 5.29 -13.35
C LEU A 105 -12.89 5.80 -12.57
N THR A 106 -12.71 6.19 -11.31
CA THR A 106 -13.78 6.79 -10.50
C THR A 106 -14.28 8.09 -11.14
N ARG A 107 -13.36 8.98 -11.52
CA ARG A 107 -13.68 10.28 -12.14
C ARG A 107 -14.42 10.14 -13.45
N ASN A 108 -14.14 9.06 -14.18
CA ASN A 108 -14.73 8.75 -15.47
C ASN A 108 -15.97 7.83 -15.38
N TYR A 109 -16.41 7.45 -14.19
CA TYR A 109 -17.53 6.53 -13.94
C TYR A 109 -17.34 5.16 -14.60
N MET A 110 -16.12 4.62 -14.51
CA MET A 110 -15.73 3.34 -15.09
C MET A 110 -15.51 2.29 -13.99
N ASN A 111 -15.78 1.02 -14.34
CA ASN A 111 -15.56 -0.12 -13.46
C ASN A 111 -14.04 -0.37 -13.27
N LYS A 112 -13.64 -0.66 -12.02
CA LYS A 112 -12.26 -0.94 -11.59
C LYS A 112 -11.85 -2.40 -11.63
N GLU A 113 -12.79 -3.34 -11.77
CA GLU A 113 -12.53 -4.79 -11.70
C GLU A 113 -11.45 -5.24 -12.68
N CYS A 114 -11.33 -4.62 -13.86
CA CYS A 114 -10.29 -4.98 -14.84
C CYS A 114 -8.87 -4.58 -14.41
N LEU A 115 -8.69 -3.83 -13.32
CA LEU A 115 -7.37 -3.60 -12.75
C LEU A 115 -6.88 -4.80 -11.94
N TYR A 116 -7.78 -5.70 -11.52
CA TYR A 116 -7.45 -6.71 -10.54
C TYR A 116 -7.44 -8.13 -11.15
N PRO A 117 -6.59 -9.04 -10.65
CA PRO A 117 -5.63 -8.83 -9.55
C PRO A 117 -4.43 -7.93 -9.94
N MET A 118 -3.96 -7.12 -8.98
CA MET A 118 -2.81 -6.22 -9.10
C MET A 118 -1.89 -6.34 -7.90
N VAL A 119 -0.60 -6.52 -8.16
CA VAL A 119 0.43 -6.68 -7.13
C VAL A 119 1.44 -5.53 -7.23
N ASP A 120 1.64 -4.83 -6.12
CA ASP A 120 2.82 -3.97 -5.92
C ASP A 120 4.05 -4.87 -5.75
N PHE A 121 4.77 -5.11 -6.85
CA PHE A 121 5.90 -6.02 -6.84
C PHE A 121 7.10 -5.45 -6.10
N GLN A 122 7.25 -4.11 -6.06
CA GLN A 122 8.28 -3.46 -5.25
C GLN A 122 8.10 -3.82 -3.78
N GLN A 123 6.86 -3.77 -3.27
CA GLN A 123 6.57 -4.18 -1.91
C GLN A 123 6.90 -5.66 -1.67
N LYS A 124 6.52 -6.57 -2.57
CA LYS A 124 6.85 -8.00 -2.47
C LYS A 124 8.36 -8.24 -2.42
N TYR A 125 9.12 -7.56 -3.26
CA TYR A 125 10.58 -7.64 -3.26
C TYR A 125 11.18 -7.11 -1.95
N MET A 126 10.68 -5.99 -1.43
CA MET A 126 11.16 -5.41 -0.18
C MET A 126 10.88 -6.31 1.03
N ILE A 127 9.72 -6.96 1.09
CA ILE A 127 9.37 -7.90 2.17
C ILE A 127 10.32 -9.10 2.13
N ALA A 128 10.48 -9.73 0.97
CA ALA A 128 11.35 -10.91 0.81
C ALA A 128 12.81 -10.65 1.19
N ASN A 129 13.30 -9.43 0.98
CA ASN A 129 14.69 -9.04 1.25
C ASN A 129 14.86 -8.18 2.52
N ALA A 130 13.82 -8.05 3.35
CA ALA A 130 13.81 -7.22 4.56
C ALA A 130 14.30 -5.76 4.35
N ILE A 131 14.03 -5.19 3.17
CA ILE A 131 14.46 -3.84 2.79
C ILE A 131 13.56 -2.81 3.45
N LYS A 132 14.16 -1.86 4.19
CA LYS A 132 13.46 -0.78 4.89
C LYS A 132 13.23 0.44 4.00
N GLU A 133 14.28 0.89 3.31
CA GLU A 133 14.27 2.05 2.42
C GLU A 133 13.73 1.64 1.05
N GLN A 134 12.73 2.37 0.54
CA GLN A 134 12.11 2.05 -0.74
C GLN A 134 13.09 2.35 -1.90
N PRO A 135 13.54 1.34 -2.66
CA PRO A 135 14.46 1.57 -3.78
C PRO A 135 13.73 2.20 -4.96
N SER A 136 14.37 3.11 -5.69
CA SER A 136 13.85 3.50 -7.01
C SER A 136 13.97 2.33 -7.98
N LEU A 137 13.17 2.35 -9.06
CA LEU A 137 13.23 1.32 -10.11
C LEU A 137 14.64 1.23 -10.69
N ALA A 138 15.22 2.39 -11.02
CA ALA A 138 16.58 2.52 -11.50
C ALA A 138 17.63 1.99 -10.50
N GLY A 139 17.48 2.32 -9.22
CA GLY A 139 18.38 1.86 -8.17
C GLY A 139 18.36 0.33 -8.05
N LEU A 140 17.18 -0.28 -8.14
CA LEU A 140 17.04 -1.73 -8.10
C LEU A 140 17.60 -2.40 -9.36
N MET A 141 17.38 -1.84 -10.55
CA MET A 141 18.00 -2.35 -11.77
C MET A 141 19.52 -2.35 -11.69
N ALA A 142 20.11 -1.25 -11.22
CA ALA A 142 21.55 -1.12 -11.06
C ALA A 142 22.10 -2.15 -10.05
N GLN A 143 21.41 -2.33 -8.92
CA GLN A 143 21.76 -3.36 -7.92
C GLN A 143 21.76 -4.77 -8.50
N LEU A 144 20.85 -5.06 -9.44
CA LEU A 144 20.71 -6.36 -10.10
C LEU A 144 21.60 -6.51 -11.36
N GLY A 145 22.40 -5.50 -11.71
CA GLY A 145 23.24 -5.52 -12.91
C GLY A 145 22.45 -5.46 -14.22
N LEU A 146 21.22 -4.94 -14.20
CA LEU A 146 20.35 -4.83 -15.36
C LEU A 146 20.54 -3.48 -16.07
N THR A 147 20.51 -3.48 -17.40
CA THR A 147 20.60 -2.26 -18.20
C THR A 147 19.26 -1.51 -18.20
N ASN A 148 19.33 -0.23 -17.87
CA ASN A 148 18.17 0.66 -17.87
C ASN A 148 18.05 1.38 -19.21
N GLU A 149 16.84 1.43 -19.76
CA GLU A 149 16.53 2.27 -20.92
C GLU A 149 16.21 3.70 -20.45
N THR A 150 15.60 4.53 -21.30
CA THR A 150 15.18 5.88 -20.93
C THR A 150 14.11 5.82 -19.82
N GLN A 151 14.48 6.23 -18.61
CA GLN A 151 13.57 6.37 -17.47
C GLN A 151 12.48 7.41 -17.73
N HIS A 152 11.34 7.27 -17.04
CA HIS A 152 10.19 8.17 -17.11
C HIS A 152 9.47 8.14 -18.46
N ARG A 153 9.51 6.97 -19.09
CA ARG A 153 8.61 6.59 -20.16
C ARG A 153 7.90 5.33 -19.71
N ALA A 154 6.58 5.39 -19.66
CA ALA A 154 5.80 4.33 -19.02
C ALA A 154 6.12 2.92 -19.61
N LEU A 155 6.32 2.83 -20.94
CA LEU A 155 6.65 1.54 -21.56
C LEU A 155 8.07 1.04 -21.18
N ALA A 156 9.04 1.94 -21.08
CA ALA A 156 10.40 1.58 -20.68
C ALA A 156 10.43 1.12 -19.22
N ASP A 157 9.72 1.82 -18.34
CA ASP A 157 9.63 1.46 -16.93
C ASP A 157 8.85 0.14 -16.71
N ALA A 158 7.81 -0.14 -17.52
CA ALA A 158 7.15 -1.44 -17.55
C ALA A 158 8.09 -2.58 -18.00
N TRP A 159 8.98 -2.35 -18.99
CA TRP A 159 10.02 -3.32 -19.37
C TRP A 159 11.04 -3.55 -18.26
N SER A 160 11.48 -2.49 -17.62
CA SER A 160 12.40 -2.53 -16.49
C SER A 160 11.83 -3.36 -15.34
N LEU A 161 10.56 -3.18 -15.00
CA LEU A 161 9.85 -4.00 -14.03
C LEU A 161 9.81 -5.48 -14.45
N LEU A 162 9.55 -5.78 -15.73
CA LEU A 162 9.52 -7.17 -16.20
C LEU A 162 10.89 -7.83 -16.09
N ARG A 163 11.96 -7.12 -16.46
CA ARG A 163 13.34 -7.62 -16.32
C ARG A 163 13.69 -7.91 -14.87
N ILE A 164 13.32 -7.03 -13.94
CA ILE A 164 13.48 -7.25 -12.50
C ILE A 164 12.70 -8.49 -12.07
N PHE A 165 11.42 -8.57 -12.43
CA PHE A 165 10.52 -9.68 -12.09
C PHE A 165 11.10 -11.03 -12.54
N GLN A 166 11.61 -11.12 -13.77
CA GLN A 166 12.27 -12.30 -14.30
C GLN A 166 13.58 -12.63 -13.56
N GLN A 167 14.43 -11.63 -13.32
CA GLN A 167 15.74 -11.81 -12.70
C GLN A 167 15.66 -12.36 -11.28
N VAL A 168 14.61 -12.01 -10.52
CA VAL A 168 14.46 -12.38 -9.10
C VAL A 168 13.48 -13.54 -8.87
N ASN A 169 13.03 -14.22 -9.94
CA ASN A 169 11.99 -15.25 -9.87
C ASN A 169 10.71 -14.73 -9.17
N GLY A 170 10.19 -13.60 -9.64
CA GLY A 170 9.11 -12.87 -8.97
C GLY A 170 7.84 -13.69 -8.75
N GLU A 171 7.57 -14.71 -9.56
CA GLU A 171 6.47 -15.67 -9.37
C GLU A 171 6.57 -16.36 -7.99
N VAL A 172 7.77 -16.84 -7.64
CA VAL A 172 8.04 -17.50 -6.36
C VAL A 172 7.90 -16.51 -5.21
N LEU A 173 8.34 -15.27 -5.38
CA LEU A 173 8.21 -14.23 -4.36
C LEU A 173 6.75 -13.88 -4.07
N ILE A 174 5.89 -13.86 -5.09
CA ILE A 174 4.44 -13.65 -4.94
C ILE A 174 3.84 -14.85 -4.19
N GLN A 175 4.09 -16.07 -4.66
CA GLN A 175 3.55 -17.31 -4.07
C GLN A 175 3.91 -17.45 -2.59
N GLN A 176 5.17 -17.22 -2.21
CA GLN A 176 5.64 -17.31 -0.82
C GLN A 176 4.99 -16.26 0.11
N GLN A 177 4.38 -15.22 -0.45
CA GLN A 177 3.74 -14.14 0.29
C GLN A 177 2.21 -14.19 0.19
N GLN A 178 1.65 -15.24 -0.43
CA GLN A 178 0.22 -15.52 -0.33
C GLN A 178 -0.09 -16.02 1.08
N THR A 179 -1.16 -15.49 1.65
CA THR A 179 -1.60 -15.80 3.00
C THR A 179 -3.08 -15.46 3.15
N LYS A 180 -3.80 -16.30 3.90
CA LYS A 180 -5.15 -16.01 4.38
C LYS A 180 -5.14 -15.28 5.74
N ASN A 181 -3.99 -15.15 6.37
CA ASN A 181 -3.87 -14.71 7.75
C ASN A 181 -3.57 -13.22 7.85
N PHE A 182 -4.22 -12.55 8.80
CA PHE A 182 -3.95 -11.14 9.10
C PHE A 182 -4.04 -10.85 10.59
N LEU A 183 -3.32 -9.80 10.99
CA LEU A 183 -3.37 -9.24 12.33
C LEU A 183 -3.99 -7.85 12.25
N LEU A 184 -5.15 -7.64 12.88
CA LEU A 184 -5.68 -6.30 13.09
C LEU A 184 -4.97 -5.69 14.30
N LEU A 185 -4.27 -4.57 14.10
CA LEU A 185 -3.54 -3.83 15.12
C LEU A 185 -4.12 -2.43 15.29
N LEU A 186 -4.70 -2.20 16.46
CA LEU A 186 -5.32 -0.94 16.84
C LEU A 186 -4.60 -0.34 18.03
N THR A 187 -4.35 0.97 17.98
CA THR A 187 -3.68 1.70 19.06
C THR A 187 -4.45 2.96 19.42
N ASN A 188 -4.48 3.23 20.73
CA ASN A 188 -4.81 4.54 21.29
C ASN A 188 -3.61 5.06 22.04
N PHE A 189 -3.26 6.32 21.81
CA PHE A 189 -2.18 6.97 22.52
C PHE A 189 -2.55 8.43 22.72
N ARG A 190 -3.12 8.74 23.89
CA ARG A 190 -3.65 10.06 24.23
C ARG A 190 -3.04 10.58 25.52
N MET A 191 -2.83 11.88 25.58
CA MET A 191 -2.43 12.56 26.80
C MET A 191 -3.64 12.66 27.74
N LEU A 192 -3.41 12.38 29.02
CA LEU A 192 -4.30 12.62 30.15
C LEU A 192 -3.73 13.79 30.97
N GLU A 193 -4.32 14.11 32.12
CA GLU A 193 -3.86 15.21 32.97
C GLU A 193 -2.41 14.99 33.46
N GLU A 194 -2.08 13.77 33.90
CA GLU A 194 -0.76 13.46 34.50
C GLU A 194 0.02 12.36 33.76
N THR A 195 -0.63 11.63 32.85
CA THR A 195 -0.07 10.46 32.17
C THR A 195 -0.42 10.45 30.67
N TYR A 196 0.11 9.49 29.92
CA TYR A 196 -0.40 9.11 28.61
C TYR A 196 -1.10 7.76 28.72
N GLU A 197 -2.35 7.70 28.30
CA GLU A 197 -3.03 6.43 28.12
C GLU A 197 -2.47 5.74 26.87
N LEU A 198 -1.92 4.54 27.06
CA LEU A 198 -1.50 3.64 26.01
C LEU A 198 -2.44 2.44 25.98
N VAL A 199 -3.12 2.25 24.84
CA VAL A 199 -3.89 1.04 24.57
C VAL A 199 -3.41 0.43 23.26
N ILE A 200 -3.09 -0.86 23.29
CA ILE A 200 -2.67 -1.63 22.11
C ILE A 200 -3.54 -2.86 22.06
N SER A 201 -4.22 -3.08 20.94
CA SER A 201 -5.04 -4.27 20.74
C SER A 201 -4.67 -4.98 19.45
N THR A 202 -4.58 -6.30 19.54
CA THR A 202 -4.37 -7.20 18.42
C THR A 202 -5.53 -8.17 18.27
N THR A 203 -5.94 -8.41 17.03
CA THR A 203 -6.91 -9.46 16.70
C THR A 203 -6.34 -10.33 15.59
N ASP A 204 -6.05 -11.58 15.92
CA ASP A 204 -5.56 -12.60 15.00
C ASP A 204 -6.73 -13.19 14.21
N CYS A 205 -6.65 -13.12 12.89
CA CYS A 205 -7.72 -13.51 11.99
C CYS A 205 -7.22 -14.29 10.78
N SER A 206 -8.10 -15.07 10.17
CA SER A 206 -7.88 -15.68 8.86
C SER A 206 -9.13 -15.60 7.98
N ILE A 207 -8.94 -15.65 6.67
CA ILE A 207 -10.03 -15.80 5.71
C ILE A 207 -10.24 -17.28 5.42
N GLU A 208 -11.42 -17.80 5.75
CA GLU A 208 -11.78 -19.21 5.55
C GLU A 208 -13.18 -19.30 4.93
N HIS A 209 -13.30 -20.04 3.82
CA HIS A 209 -14.56 -20.25 3.11
C HIS A 209 -15.31 -18.92 2.80
N GLY A 210 -14.58 -17.84 2.50
CA GLY A 210 -15.16 -16.54 2.20
C GLY A 210 -15.61 -15.72 3.42
N HIS A 211 -15.20 -16.11 4.63
CA HIS A 211 -15.53 -15.41 5.87
C HIS A 211 -14.28 -15.15 6.72
N ILE A 212 -14.34 -14.10 7.55
CA ILE A 212 -13.28 -13.84 8.53
C ILE A 212 -13.52 -14.69 9.78
N GLN A 213 -12.53 -15.51 10.13
CA GLN A 213 -12.45 -16.22 11.40
C GLN A 213 -11.54 -15.45 12.35
N THR A 214 -12.00 -15.18 13.57
CA THR A 214 -11.20 -14.58 14.64
C THR A 214 -10.70 -15.67 15.58
N HIS A 215 -9.39 -15.72 15.81
CA HIS A 215 -8.74 -16.78 16.59
C HIS A 215 -8.40 -16.35 18.01
N ARG A 216 -7.69 -15.24 18.15
CA ARG A 216 -7.24 -14.69 19.43
C ARG A 216 -7.30 -13.18 19.39
N MET A 217 -7.72 -12.59 20.50
CA MET A 217 -7.69 -11.15 20.69
C MET A 217 -7.01 -10.83 22.00
N GLU A 218 -6.16 -9.81 21.99
CA GLU A 218 -5.47 -9.32 23.18
C GLU A 218 -5.52 -7.80 23.22
N THR A 219 -5.66 -7.26 24.43
CA THR A 219 -5.69 -5.82 24.66
C THR A 219 -4.80 -5.47 25.84
N TYR A 220 -3.72 -4.76 25.56
CA TYR A 220 -2.82 -4.17 26.53
C TYR A 220 -3.25 -2.74 26.87
N ARG A 221 -3.26 -2.39 28.17
CA ARG A 221 -3.57 -1.05 28.68
C ARG A 221 -2.59 -0.65 29.77
N GLU A 222 -2.07 0.56 29.67
CA GLU A 222 -1.19 1.15 30.68
C GLU A 222 -1.24 2.67 30.60
N GLU A 223 -1.03 3.33 31.74
CA GLU A 223 -0.77 4.76 31.79
C GLU A 223 0.73 5.02 31.93
N LEU A 224 1.30 5.75 30.98
CA LEU A 224 2.72 6.08 30.93
C LEU A 224 2.98 7.46 31.55
N PRO A 225 3.87 7.58 32.55
CA PRO A 225 4.19 8.88 33.12
C PRO A 225 5.01 9.71 32.12
N PHE A 226 4.83 11.03 32.15
CA PHE A 226 5.63 11.97 31.38
C PHE A 226 6.18 13.09 32.25
N THR A 227 7.20 13.77 31.77
CA THR A 227 7.69 15.02 32.35
C THR A 227 7.56 16.15 31.35
N VAL A 228 7.28 17.35 31.86
CA VAL A 228 7.19 18.59 31.08
C VAL A 228 8.43 19.42 31.33
N SER A 229 9.07 19.89 30.26
CA SER A 229 10.20 20.80 30.33
C SER A 229 10.02 21.92 29.30
N HIS A 230 10.62 23.08 29.56
CA HIS A 230 10.58 24.22 28.64
C HIS A 230 11.94 24.35 27.97
N GLN A 231 11.96 24.36 26.63
CA GLN A 231 13.19 24.51 25.85
C GLN A 231 13.09 25.73 24.97
N VAL A 232 14.14 26.55 24.96
CA VAL A 232 14.24 27.66 24.01
C VAL A 232 14.73 27.12 22.68
N ARG A 233 13.93 27.30 21.63
CA ARG A 233 14.30 26.97 20.24
C ARG A 233 14.38 28.23 19.43
N THR A 234 15.36 28.30 18.55
CA THR A 234 15.47 29.37 17.56
C THR A 234 14.74 28.94 16.30
N ASN A 235 13.79 29.74 15.82
CA ASN A 235 13.09 29.49 14.56
C ASN A 235 14.00 29.83 13.35
N ALA A 236 13.52 29.57 12.14
CA ALA A 236 14.27 29.81 10.90
C ALA A 236 14.65 31.29 10.69
N ASP A 237 13.91 32.20 11.32
CA ASP A 237 14.10 33.66 11.25
C ASP A 237 15.01 34.20 12.36
N GLY A 238 15.56 33.32 13.22
CA GLY A 238 16.49 33.70 14.29
C GLY A 238 15.84 34.10 15.61
N GLU A 239 14.51 34.02 15.73
CA GLU A 239 13.77 34.36 16.95
C GLU A 239 13.76 33.19 17.93
N LYS A 240 13.90 33.51 19.22
CA LYS A 240 13.87 32.51 20.31
C LYS A 240 12.44 32.32 20.79
N GLU A 241 11.90 31.13 20.58
CA GLU A 241 10.61 30.70 21.10
C GLU A 241 10.81 29.70 22.25
N THR A 242 10.03 29.84 23.33
CA THR A 242 10.00 28.82 24.38
C THR A 242 8.96 27.77 24.00
N VAL A 243 9.41 26.54 23.78
CA VAL A 243 8.57 25.41 23.40
C VAL A 243 8.46 24.45 24.57
N GLU A 244 7.24 24.04 24.88
CA GLU A 244 6.98 22.97 25.83
C GLU A 244 7.40 21.62 25.21
N VAL A 245 8.19 20.86 25.95
CA VAL A 245 8.70 19.55 25.56
C VAL A 245 8.25 18.51 26.57
N ILE A 246 7.34 17.64 26.11
CA ILE A 246 6.82 16.49 26.84
C ILE A 246 7.72 15.29 26.58
N LYS A 247 8.22 14.68 27.65
CA LYS A 247 9.03 13.46 27.60
C LYS A 247 8.31 12.30 28.30
N ILE A 248 7.81 11.37 27.52
CA ILE A 248 7.08 10.18 27.98
C ILE A 248 8.10 9.11 28.40
N SER A 249 7.85 8.45 29.53
CA SER A 249 8.66 7.34 30.00
C SER A 249 8.22 6.03 29.34
N PRO A 250 9.14 5.22 28.81
CA PRO A 250 8.80 3.91 28.24
C PRO A 250 8.45 2.91 29.34
N SER A 251 7.63 1.91 29.00
CA SER A 251 7.33 0.77 29.88
C SER A 251 7.95 -0.54 29.37
N ASN A 252 8.52 -1.32 30.29
CA ASN A 252 9.02 -2.66 29.96
C ASN A 252 7.89 -3.61 29.56
N ASN A 253 6.72 -3.48 30.20
CA ASN A 253 5.56 -4.33 29.89
C ASN A 253 5.04 -4.03 28.48
N ALA A 254 4.90 -2.75 28.12
CA ALA A 254 4.52 -2.34 26.78
C ALA A 254 5.56 -2.77 25.74
N LYS A 255 6.85 -2.71 26.08
CA LYS A 255 7.93 -3.20 25.21
C LYS A 255 7.79 -4.70 24.94
N THR A 256 7.60 -5.53 25.97
CA THR A 256 7.39 -6.98 25.81
C THR A 256 6.19 -7.27 24.91
N PHE A 257 5.04 -6.62 25.18
CA PHE A 257 3.85 -6.81 24.35
C PHE A 257 4.08 -6.42 22.87
N LEU A 258 4.80 -5.33 22.61
CA LEU A 258 5.16 -4.91 21.25
C LEU A 258 6.16 -5.86 20.57
N GLN A 259 7.05 -6.50 21.34
CA GLN A 259 7.97 -7.51 20.83
C GLN A 259 7.22 -8.76 20.37
N ASP A 260 6.27 -9.24 21.18
CA ASP A 260 5.40 -10.37 20.82
C ASP A 260 4.61 -10.08 19.53
N ILE A 261 4.09 -8.85 19.40
CA ILE A 261 3.44 -8.41 18.16
C ILE A 261 4.41 -8.48 16.97
N SER A 262 5.63 -7.95 17.12
CA SER A 262 6.63 -7.93 16.06
C SER A 262 6.96 -9.32 15.54
N GLU A 263 7.08 -10.30 16.45
CA GLU A 263 7.35 -11.69 16.12
C GLU A 263 6.14 -12.36 15.44
N SER A 264 4.92 -12.04 15.87
CA SER A 264 3.69 -12.64 15.34
C SER A 264 3.29 -12.17 13.93
N VAL A 265 3.80 -11.02 13.47
CA VAL A 265 3.41 -10.40 12.18
C VAL A 265 4.00 -11.13 10.97
N HIS A 266 5.06 -11.92 11.15
CA HIS A 266 5.71 -12.61 10.04
C HIS A 266 4.73 -13.54 9.29
N GLY A 267 4.69 -13.44 7.96
CA GLY A 267 3.79 -14.22 7.10
C GLY A 267 2.31 -13.82 7.18
N ARG A 268 1.98 -12.71 7.86
CA ARG A 268 0.62 -12.18 8.00
C ARG A 268 0.52 -10.79 7.42
N ILE A 269 -0.67 -10.44 6.94
CA ILE A 269 -0.98 -9.06 6.58
C ILE A 269 -1.27 -8.25 7.85
N LEU A 270 -0.67 -7.08 7.99
CA LEU A 270 -0.99 -6.17 9.09
C LEU A 270 -2.10 -5.21 8.67
N ILE A 271 -3.24 -5.26 9.33
CA ILE A 271 -4.31 -4.27 9.15
C ILE A 271 -4.26 -3.27 10.30
N SER A 272 -4.12 -1.98 9.99
CA SER A 272 -4.16 -0.92 11.00
C SER A 272 -5.32 0.04 10.74
N ARG A 273 -5.66 0.90 11.71
CA ARG A 273 -6.68 1.95 11.49
C ARG A 273 -6.28 2.91 10.36
N SER A 274 -5.07 3.45 10.46
CA SER A 274 -4.48 4.45 9.56
C SER A 274 -3.02 4.07 9.26
N PRO A 275 -2.31 4.76 8.34
CA PRO A 275 -0.90 4.49 8.09
C PRO A 275 -0.10 4.47 9.39
N LEU A 276 0.92 3.61 9.48
CA LEU A 276 1.59 3.25 10.73
C LEU A 276 2.29 4.40 11.49
N ARG A 277 2.20 5.66 11.04
CA ARG A 277 2.79 6.83 11.70
C ARG A 277 2.45 6.94 13.20
N SER A 278 1.20 6.65 13.57
CA SER A 278 0.78 6.69 14.98
C SER A 278 1.47 5.61 15.81
N ILE A 279 1.54 4.38 15.31
CA ILE A 279 2.23 3.30 16.01
C ILE A 279 3.76 3.44 15.98
N SER A 280 4.34 4.07 14.94
CA SER A 280 5.78 4.33 14.87
C SER A 280 6.29 5.15 16.06
N LYS A 281 5.48 6.07 16.61
CA LYS A 281 5.84 6.81 17.84
C LYS A 281 5.92 5.88 19.05
N ILE A 282 4.94 4.99 19.21
CA ILE A 282 4.86 4.01 20.30
C ILE A 282 6.01 3.01 20.21
N LEU A 283 6.27 2.48 19.02
CA LEU A 283 7.39 1.57 18.74
C LEU A 283 8.74 2.23 19.04
N LYS A 284 8.94 3.47 18.58
CA LYS A 284 10.17 4.23 18.84
C LYS A 284 10.38 4.51 20.34
N LEU A 285 9.32 4.89 21.06
CA LEU A 285 9.37 5.10 22.51
C LEU A 285 9.88 3.86 23.23
N HIS A 286 9.40 2.68 22.83
CA HIS A 286 9.74 1.39 23.46
C HIS A 286 10.92 0.66 22.80
N GLN A 287 11.57 1.28 21.81
CA GLN A 287 12.71 0.71 21.07
C GLN A 287 12.40 -0.66 20.43
N VAL A 288 11.21 -0.79 19.85
CA VAL A 288 10.77 -1.97 19.09
C VAL A 288 10.66 -1.62 17.62
N THR A 289 11.00 -2.57 16.75
CA THR A 289 10.81 -2.45 15.30
C THR A 289 9.93 -3.58 14.81
N LEU A 290 8.98 -3.27 13.91
CA LEU A 290 8.23 -4.29 13.19
C LEU A 290 9.03 -4.77 11.97
N PRO A 291 8.90 -6.04 11.57
CA PRO A 291 9.45 -6.52 10.31
C PRO A 291 8.79 -5.80 9.12
N LYS A 292 9.46 -5.80 7.97
CA LYS A 292 8.84 -5.36 6.72
C LYS A 292 7.72 -6.36 6.39
N THR A 293 6.48 -5.88 6.43
CA THR A 293 5.30 -6.67 6.10
C THR A 293 4.39 -5.88 5.17
N GLU A 294 3.42 -6.57 4.59
CA GLU A 294 2.34 -5.96 3.86
C GLU A 294 1.33 -5.34 4.84
N VAL A 295 0.93 -4.10 4.54
CA VAL A 295 0.06 -3.30 5.40
C VAL A 295 -1.18 -2.85 4.63
N MET A 296 -2.33 -3.04 5.26
CA MET A 296 -3.60 -2.45 4.84
C MET A 296 -4.10 -1.49 5.92
N THR A 297 -4.99 -0.57 5.54
CA THR A 297 -5.58 0.36 6.51
C THR A 297 -7.10 0.35 6.41
N LEU A 298 -7.78 0.40 7.56
CA LEU A 298 -9.24 0.52 7.62
C LEU A 298 -9.74 1.77 6.89
N VAL A 299 -8.96 2.86 6.90
CA VAL A 299 -9.25 4.07 6.10
C VAL A 299 -9.39 3.74 4.61
N ASN A 300 -8.48 2.96 4.05
CA ASN A 300 -8.52 2.60 2.63
C ASN A 300 -9.54 1.50 2.32
N LEU A 301 -9.72 0.54 3.24
CA LEU A 301 -10.64 -0.58 3.08
C LEU A 301 -12.10 -0.11 3.14
N LEU A 302 -12.44 0.74 4.12
CA LEU A 302 -13.83 1.15 4.37
C LEU A 302 -14.24 2.41 3.61
N LYS A 303 -13.27 3.27 3.23
CA LYS A 303 -13.48 4.54 2.50
C LYS A 303 -14.59 5.43 3.12
N ASN A 304 -14.81 5.31 4.43
CA ASN A 304 -15.85 6.01 5.17
C ASN A 304 -15.39 6.29 6.60
N GLU A 305 -15.19 7.56 6.93
CA GLU A 305 -14.66 7.99 8.23
C GLU A 305 -15.56 7.57 9.40
N ASN A 306 -16.89 7.59 9.23
CA ASN A 306 -17.82 7.17 10.27
C ASN A 306 -17.72 5.67 10.57
N TYR A 307 -17.34 4.84 9.60
CA TYR A 307 -17.12 3.42 9.81
C TYR A 307 -15.77 3.16 10.47
N VAL A 308 -14.72 3.87 10.03
CA VAL A 308 -13.39 3.80 10.65
C VAL A 308 -13.43 4.24 12.12
N ALA A 309 -14.18 5.30 12.45
CA ALA A 309 -14.32 5.80 13.81
C ALA A 309 -14.94 4.79 14.78
N LYS A 310 -15.69 3.79 14.28
CA LYS A 310 -16.25 2.72 15.13
C LYS A 310 -15.18 1.80 15.71
N PHE A 311 -13.98 1.76 15.13
CA PHE A 311 -12.83 1.01 15.64
C PHE A 311 -12.03 1.79 16.69
N ASN A 312 -12.50 2.97 17.12
CA ASN A 312 -11.85 3.71 18.19
C ASN A 312 -12.00 3.00 19.54
N LEU A 313 -10.90 3.05 20.28
CA LEU A 313 -10.73 2.62 21.66
C LEU A 313 -11.07 3.80 22.58
N ILE A 314 -12.34 3.95 23.00
CA ILE A 314 -12.72 5.03 23.92
C ILE A 314 -13.56 4.45 25.05
N ASP A 315 -13.07 4.61 26.28
CA ASP A 315 -13.75 4.47 27.58
C ASP A 315 -14.62 3.20 27.76
N GLU A 316 -14.28 2.14 27.02
CA GLU A 316 -14.90 0.82 27.10
C GLU A 316 -14.02 -0.12 27.94
N THR A 317 -14.65 -1.02 28.72
CA THR A 317 -13.94 -2.14 29.33
C THR A 317 -13.30 -3.01 28.24
N THR A 318 -12.20 -3.70 28.56
CA THR A 318 -11.52 -4.58 27.60
C THR A 318 -12.49 -5.57 26.94
N HIS A 319 -13.33 -6.25 27.72
CA HIS A 319 -14.29 -7.22 27.19
C HIS A 319 -15.34 -6.60 26.24
N ALA A 320 -15.86 -5.42 26.56
CA ALA A 320 -16.83 -4.73 25.71
C ALA A 320 -16.21 -4.30 24.37
N TYR A 321 -14.98 -3.78 24.44
CA TYR A 321 -14.21 -3.40 23.26
C TYR A 321 -13.91 -4.62 22.37
N GLU A 322 -13.43 -5.72 22.94
CA GLU A 322 -13.11 -6.94 22.19
C GLU A 322 -14.34 -7.50 21.46
N SER A 323 -15.47 -7.59 22.18
CA SER A 323 -16.75 -8.01 21.60
C SER A 323 -17.21 -7.10 20.45
N LYS A 324 -16.98 -5.78 20.58
CA LYS A 324 -17.30 -4.80 19.54
C LYS A 324 -16.42 -4.96 18.30
N ILE A 325 -15.12 -5.22 18.46
CA ILE A 325 -14.20 -5.43 17.33
C ILE A 325 -14.58 -6.67 16.53
N VAL A 326 -14.88 -7.80 17.19
CA VAL A 326 -15.35 -9.01 16.51
C VAL A 326 -16.61 -8.73 15.68
N ARG A 327 -17.59 -8.01 16.26
CA ARG A 327 -18.80 -7.61 15.53
C ARG A 327 -18.50 -6.71 14.32
N LEU A 328 -17.54 -5.79 14.44
CA LEU A 328 -17.17 -4.89 13.35
C LEU A 328 -16.42 -5.62 12.24
N LEU A 329 -15.54 -6.56 12.58
CA LEU A 329 -14.87 -7.43 11.61
C LEU A 329 -15.89 -8.22 10.79
N ASN A 330 -16.85 -8.88 11.44
CA ASN A 330 -17.91 -9.62 10.75
C ASN A 330 -18.77 -8.70 9.87
N LYS A 331 -19.08 -7.48 10.36
CA LYS A 331 -19.88 -6.51 9.60
C LYS A 331 -19.17 -6.00 8.35
N PHE A 332 -17.84 -5.88 8.40
CA PHE A 332 -17.02 -5.28 7.34
C PHE A 332 -16.05 -6.30 6.72
N GLU A 333 -16.41 -7.59 6.73
CA GLU A 333 -15.54 -8.65 6.22
C GLU A 333 -15.32 -8.52 4.70
N GLN A 334 -16.36 -8.16 3.95
CA GLN A 334 -16.32 -8.15 2.49
C GLN A 334 -15.27 -7.17 1.92
N PRO A 335 -15.19 -5.89 2.36
CA PRO A 335 -14.10 -5.01 1.93
C PRO A 335 -12.69 -5.53 2.23
N ILE A 336 -12.51 -6.28 3.32
CA ILE A 336 -11.22 -6.89 3.67
C ILE A 336 -10.91 -8.03 2.71
N ILE A 337 -11.85 -8.97 2.55
CA ILE A 337 -11.70 -10.15 1.68
C ILE A 337 -11.50 -9.72 0.22
N GLU A 338 -12.27 -8.76 -0.27
CA GLU A 338 -12.09 -8.19 -1.61
C GLU A 338 -10.68 -7.62 -1.80
N GLU A 339 -10.13 -6.92 -0.81
CA GLU A 339 -8.77 -6.37 -0.92
C GLU A 339 -7.71 -7.47 -0.98
N PHE A 340 -7.92 -8.60 -0.29
CA PHE A 340 -7.07 -9.79 -0.42
C PHE A 340 -7.07 -10.36 -1.83
N HIS A 341 -8.25 -10.47 -2.46
CA HIS A 341 -8.36 -10.88 -3.86
C HIS A 341 -7.70 -9.86 -4.80
N LYS A 342 -7.98 -8.56 -4.61
CA LYS A 342 -7.42 -7.49 -5.44
C LYS A 342 -5.90 -7.49 -5.46
N ARG A 343 -5.27 -7.90 -4.36
CA ARG A 343 -3.82 -7.99 -4.20
C ARG A 343 -3.22 -9.38 -4.46
N ALA A 344 -4.00 -10.33 -4.97
CA ALA A 344 -3.60 -11.71 -5.21
C ALA A 344 -2.98 -12.41 -3.97
N LEU A 345 -3.50 -12.12 -2.78
CA LEU A 345 -2.96 -12.66 -1.52
C LEU A 345 -3.48 -14.05 -1.19
N LEU A 346 -4.62 -14.44 -1.75
CA LEU A 346 -5.16 -15.78 -1.57
C LEU A 346 -4.62 -16.69 -2.67
N GLU A 347 -4.30 -17.92 -2.32
CA GLU A 347 -4.04 -18.97 -3.31
C GLU A 347 -5.32 -19.18 -4.13
N GLU A 348 -5.21 -19.17 -5.46
CA GLU A 348 -6.32 -19.59 -6.29
C GLU A 348 -6.52 -21.10 -6.10
N VAL A 349 -7.70 -21.49 -5.63
CA VAL A 349 -8.07 -22.91 -5.61
C VAL A 349 -8.20 -23.35 -7.06
N MET A 350 -7.17 -24.01 -7.58
CA MET A 350 -7.30 -24.75 -8.82
C MET A 350 -8.31 -25.87 -8.60
N VAL A 351 -9.56 -25.63 -9.00
CA VAL A 351 -10.51 -26.72 -9.21
C VAL A 351 -10.07 -27.38 -10.52
N GLU A 352 -9.42 -28.54 -10.43
CA GLU A 352 -9.31 -29.44 -11.59
C GLU A 352 -10.75 -29.77 -12.02
N VAL A 353 -11.11 -29.33 -13.24
CA VAL A 353 -12.38 -29.70 -13.90
C VAL A 353 -12.14 -30.92 -14.78
#